data_AF-A0A2D4HEE5-F1
#
_entry.id   AF-A0A2D4HEE5-F1
#
_cell.length_a   1.000
_cell.length_b   1.000
_cell.length_c   1.000
_cell.angle_alpha   90.00
_cell.angle_beta   90.00
_cell.angle_gamma   90.00
#
_symmetry.space_group_name_H-M   'P 1'
#
loop_
_entity.id
_entity.type
_entity.pdbx_description
1 polymer ?
#
loop_
_entity_poly.entity_id
_entity_poly.type
_entity_poly.pdbx_seq_one_letter_code
_entity_poly.pdbx_strand_id
1 'polypeptide(L)'
;NFITSIPPEVANLSSLSYLVLCDNRIQSIPPQLAQLHSLRSLSLHNNLLTYLPREILNLVQLEELSLRGNPLVVRFVRELTYNPPSLQELAGRTIKTRNIPYVANDLPGNLLRYLSLASNCPNPKCGGTLFSLLLREN
;
A
#
# COMPACT_ATOMS: atom_id res chain seq x y z
N ASN A 1 7.09 2.67 -23.81
CA ASN A 1 6.60 4.05 -24.07
C ASN A 1 7.33 5.04 -23.13
N PHE A 2 7.21 6.36 -23.34
CA PHE A 2 7.91 7.39 -22.55
C PHE A 2 6.99 8.16 -21.58
N ILE A 3 5.82 7.62 -21.25
CA ILE A 3 4.87 8.29 -20.35
C ILE A 3 5.50 8.40 -18.96
N THR A 4 5.60 9.62 -18.43
CA THR A 4 6.24 9.92 -17.14
C THR A 4 5.25 10.17 -16.01
N SER A 5 3.99 10.50 -16.34
CA SER A 5 2.93 10.77 -15.39
C SER A 5 1.58 10.32 -15.94
N ILE A 6 0.66 10.01 -15.02
CA ILE A 6 -0.74 9.74 -15.34
C ILE A 6 -1.49 11.08 -15.17
N PRO A 7 -2.18 11.58 -16.20
CA PRO A 7 -2.99 12.78 -16.07
C PRO A 7 -4.12 12.55 -15.05
N PRO A 8 -4.39 13.49 -14.13
CA PRO A 8 -5.47 13.34 -13.15
C PRO A 8 -6.84 13.19 -13.81
N GLU A 9 -7.02 13.68 -15.04
CA GLU A 9 -8.25 13.58 -15.83
C GLU A 9 -8.64 12.13 -16.16
N VAL A 10 -7.71 11.17 -16.10
CA VAL A 10 -8.01 9.73 -16.24
C VAL A 10 -9.04 9.30 -15.19
N ALA A 11 -9.06 9.95 -14.03
CA ALA A 11 -10.03 9.71 -12.96
C ALA A 11 -11.49 9.98 -13.39
N ASN A 12 -11.73 10.77 -14.43
CA ASN A 12 -13.07 11.05 -14.95
C ASN A 12 -13.70 9.84 -15.67
N LEU A 13 -12.91 8.81 -15.98
CA LEU A 13 -13.37 7.59 -16.63
C LEU A 13 -14.03 6.64 -15.62
N SER A 14 -15.15 7.05 -15.02
CA SER A 14 -15.82 6.33 -13.93
C SER A 14 -16.23 4.89 -14.23
N SER A 15 -16.38 4.54 -15.52
CA SER A 15 -16.71 3.19 -15.99
C SER A 15 -15.49 2.36 -16.40
N LEU A 16 -14.27 2.87 -16.22
CA LEU A 16 -13.05 2.18 -16.60
C LEU A 16 -12.82 0.97 -15.69
N SER A 17 -12.79 -0.23 -16.28
CA SER A 17 -12.53 -1.48 -15.53
C SER A 17 -11.09 -1.97 -15.64
N TYR A 18 -10.38 -1.62 -16.71
CA TYR A 18 -9.02 -2.07 -16.97
C TYR A 18 -8.14 -0.88 -17.36
N LEU A 19 -7.02 -0.69 -16.66
CA LEU A 19 -6.04 0.33 -16.98
C LEU A 19 -4.64 -0.29 -17.09
N VAL A 20 -4.11 -0.28 -18.32
CA VAL A 20 -2.80 -0.86 -18.64
C VAL A 20 -1.82 0.27 -18.97
N LEU A 21 -0.80 0.41 -18.13
CA LEU A 21 0.23 1.46 -18.19
C LEU A 21 1.64 0.90 -18.03
N CYS A 22 1.82 -0.39 -18.32
CA CYS A 22 3.10 -1.07 -18.21
C CYS A 22 4.15 -0.54 -19.18
N ASP A 23 5.42 -0.80 -18.87
CA ASP A 23 6.58 -0.48 -19.74
C ASP A 23 6.66 1.01 -20.10
N ASN A 24 6.53 1.84 -19.05
CA ASN A 24 6.59 3.30 -19.09
C ASN A 24 7.63 3.84 -18.10
N ARG A 25 7.63 5.16 -17.89
CA ARG A 25 8.52 5.86 -16.96
C ARG A 25 7.75 6.58 -15.86
N ILE A 26 6.59 6.04 -15.47
CA ILE A 26 5.70 6.64 -14.47
C ILE A 26 6.38 6.60 -13.10
N GLN A 27 6.51 7.76 -12.47
CA GLN A 27 7.20 7.91 -11.18
C GLN A 27 6.24 7.95 -9.99
N SER A 28 4.99 8.38 -10.22
CA SER A 28 3.95 8.47 -9.21
C SER A 28 2.57 8.25 -9.80
N ILE A 29 1.64 7.86 -8.95
CA ILE A 29 0.21 7.74 -9.27
C ILE A 29 -0.50 8.96 -8.66
N PRO A 30 -1.31 9.70 -9.44
CA PRO A 30 -2.10 10.80 -8.89
C PRO A 30 -3.15 10.26 -7.91
N PRO A 31 -3.36 10.90 -6.75
CA PRO A 31 -4.36 10.45 -5.78
C PRO A 31 -5.78 10.43 -6.37
N GLN A 32 -6.06 11.23 -7.39
CA GLN A 32 -7.33 11.26 -8.12
C GLN A 32 -7.65 9.91 -8.79
N LEU A 33 -6.65 9.08 -9.12
CA LEU A 33 -6.89 7.77 -9.73
C LEU A 33 -7.77 6.87 -8.85
N ALA A 34 -7.79 7.13 -7.54
CA ALA A 34 -8.67 6.49 -6.57
C ALA A 34 -10.18 6.69 -6.81
N GLN A 35 -10.57 7.64 -7.67
CA GLN A 35 -11.96 7.89 -8.05
C GLN A 35 -12.49 6.87 -9.07
N LEU A 36 -11.61 6.02 -9.62
CA LEU A 36 -11.97 4.93 -10.53
C LEU A 36 -12.59 3.76 -9.76
N HIS A 37 -13.77 3.97 -9.17
CA HIS A 37 -14.43 2.96 -8.32
C HIS A 37 -14.78 1.67 -9.07
N SER A 38 -14.88 1.71 -10.40
CA SER A 38 -15.18 0.55 -11.26
C SER A 38 -13.94 -0.23 -11.72
N LEU A 39 -12.74 0.21 -11.32
CA LEU A 39 -11.48 -0.36 -11.79
C LEU A 39 -11.24 -1.72 -11.13
N ARG A 40 -11.10 -2.75 -11.96
CA ARG A 40 -10.84 -4.14 -11.55
C ARG A 40 -9.39 -4.55 -11.72
N SER A 41 -8.72 -4.06 -12.76
CA SER A 41 -7.31 -4.40 -13.02
C SER A 41 -6.48 -3.17 -13.34
N LEU A 42 -5.37 -3.01 -12.63
CA LEU A 42 -4.39 -1.93 -12.80
C LEU A 42 -3.00 -2.52 -13.04
N SER A 43 -2.52 -2.39 -14.27
CA SER A 43 -1.19 -2.88 -14.67
C SER A 43 -0.19 -1.74 -14.78
N LEU A 44 0.77 -1.71 -13.85
CA LEU A 44 1.81 -0.68 -13.72
C LEU A 44 3.22 -1.28 -13.72
N HIS A 45 3.38 -2.52 -14.17
CA HIS A 45 4.69 -3.17 -14.17
C HIS A 45 5.70 -2.47 -15.08
N ASN A 46 6.98 -2.59 -14.75
CA ASN A 46 8.11 -1.96 -15.43
C ASN A 46 7.92 -0.43 -15.56
N ASN A 47 7.78 0.23 -14.41
CA ASN A 47 7.74 1.68 -14.26
C ASN A 47 8.78 2.13 -13.20
N LEU A 48 8.74 3.41 -12.80
CA LEU A 48 9.67 4.02 -11.86
C LEU A 48 8.99 4.38 -10.52
N LEU A 49 7.91 3.68 -10.17
CA LEU A 49 7.15 3.95 -8.94
C LEU A 49 7.99 3.64 -7.70
N THR A 50 8.05 4.60 -6.78
CA THR A 50 8.77 4.46 -5.50
C THR A 50 7.85 4.30 -4.29
N TYR A 51 6.58 4.69 -4.44
CA TYR A 51 5.52 4.51 -3.45
C TYR A 51 4.16 4.45 -4.17
N LEU A 52 3.12 4.04 -3.43
CA LEU A 52 1.73 4.20 -3.84
C LEU A 52 1.05 5.25 -2.94
N PRO A 53 0.16 6.08 -3.47
CA PRO A 53 -0.66 6.98 -2.65
C PRO A 53 -1.58 6.17 -1.73
N ARG A 54 -1.95 6.72 -0.56
CA ARG A 54 -2.88 6.04 0.38
C ARG A 54 -4.23 5.77 -0.29
N GLU A 55 -4.62 6.70 -1.14
CA GLU A 55 -5.88 6.75 -1.86
C GLU A 55 -6.06 5.53 -2.77
N ILE A 56 -4.98 4.81 -3.11
CA ILE A 56 -5.08 3.53 -3.83
C ILE A 56 -5.98 2.52 -3.09
N LEU A 57 -6.09 2.64 -1.76
CA LEU A 57 -6.96 1.82 -0.91
C LEU A 57 -8.46 2.08 -1.14
N ASN A 58 -8.82 3.19 -1.80
CA ASN A 58 -10.21 3.50 -2.13
C ASN A 58 -10.68 2.79 -3.42
N LEU A 59 -9.78 2.11 -4.14
CA LEU A 59 -10.12 1.28 -5.29
C LEU A 59 -10.75 -0.04 -4.81
N VAL A 60 -11.96 0.04 -4.26
CA VAL A 60 -12.64 -1.06 -3.56
C VAL A 60 -13.01 -2.24 -4.45
N GLN A 61 -13.04 -2.07 -5.77
CA GLN A 61 -13.32 -3.12 -6.76
C GLN A 61 -12.06 -3.66 -7.43
N LEU A 62 -10.86 -3.22 -7.02
CA LEU A 62 -9.61 -3.66 -7.62
C LEU A 62 -9.33 -5.11 -7.22
N GLU A 63 -9.31 -5.98 -8.21
CA GLU A 63 -9.02 -7.41 -8.08
C GLU A 63 -7.55 -7.70 -8.39
N GLU A 64 -6.96 -6.94 -9.30
CA GLU A 64 -5.58 -7.16 -9.77
C GLU A 64 -4.75 -5.87 -9.78
N LEU A 65 -3.58 -5.91 -9.14
CA LEU A 65 -2.60 -4.83 -9.13
C LEU A 65 -1.21 -5.35 -9.45
N SER A 66 -0.68 -5.01 -10.63
CA SER A 66 0.66 -5.44 -11.06
C SER A 66 1.68 -4.31 -10.92
N LEU A 67 2.65 -4.49 -10.00
CA LEU A 67 3.71 -3.51 -9.70
C LEU A 67 5.12 -4.04 -9.96
N ARG A 68 5.24 -5.25 -10.53
CA ARG A 68 6.53 -5.90 -10.80
C ARG A 68 7.46 -4.95 -11.58
N GLY A 69 8.75 -4.98 -11.28
CA GLY A 69 9.72 -4.16 -12.01
C GLY A 69 9.64 -2.66 -11.67
N ASN A 70 9.03 -2.30 -10.53
CA ASN A 70 9.11 -0.96 -9.97
C ASN A 70 10.10 -0.91 -8.78
N PRO A 71 10.78 0.23 -8.56
CA PRO A 71 11.65 0.43 -7.39
C PRO A 71 10.99 0.14 -6.04
N LEU A 72 9.69 0.42 -5.87
CA LEU A 72 8.98 0.17 -4.61
C LEU A 72 8.98 -1.30 -4.19
N VAL A 73 8.87 -2.23 -5.15
CA VAL A 73 8.88 -3.68 -4.89
C VAL A 73 10.29 -4.11 -4.48
N VAL A 74 11.31 -3.62 -5.18
CA VAL A 74 12.71 -3.94 -4.87
C VAL A 74 13.13 -3.37 -3.53
N ARG A 75 12.73 -2.14 -3.19
CA ARG A 75 13.00 -1.53 -1.90
C ARG A 75 12.35 -2.31 -0.77
N PHE A 76 11.09 -2.68 -0.91
CA PHE A 76 10.39 -3.49 0.08
C PHE A 76 11.13 -4.81 0.36
N VAL A 77 11.50 -5.56 -0.67
CA VAL A 77 12.20 -6.85 -0.51
C VAL A 77 13.59 -6.66 0.10
N ARG A 78 14.35 -5.64 -0.33
CA ARG A 78 15.67 -5.35 0.24
C ARG A 78 15.57 -4.91 1.70
N GLU A 79 14.66 -4.00 2.03
CA GLU A 79 14.45 -3.55 3.41
C GLU A 79 14.06 -4.71 4.32
N LEU A 80 13.17 -5.61 3.89
CA LEU A 80 12.86 -6.83 4.65
C LEU A 80 14.07 -7.75 4.84
N THR A 81 14.94 -7.84 3.84
CA THR A 81 16.13 -8.70 3.90
C THR A 81 17.19 -8.14 4.85
N TYR A 82 17.38 -6.82 4.88
CA TYR A 82 18.41 -6.17 5.70
C TYR A 82 17.93 -5.72 7.08
N ASN A 83 16.63 -5.46 7.24
CA ASN A 83 16.03 -5.00 8.49
C ASN A 83 14.71 -5.73 8.74
N PRO A 84 14.76 -7.00 9.18
CA PRO A 84 13.57 -7.81 9.37
C PRO A 84 12.68 -7.21 10.47
N PRO A 85 11.35 -7.38 10.37
CA PRO A 85 10.43 -6.89 11.39
C PRO A 85 10.72 -7.53 12.75
N SER A 86 10.63 -6.73 13.81
CA SER A 86 10.82 -7.22 15.18
C SER A 86 9.68 -8.15 15.61
N LEU A 87 9.89 -8.95 16.66
CA LEU A 87 8.81 -9.77 17.25
C LEU A 87 7.62 -8.91 17.72
N GLN A 88 7.88 -7.71 18.24
CA GLN A 88 6.83 -6.78 18.64
C GLN A 88 5.99 -6.34 17.43
N GLU A 89 6.64 -6.13 16.29
CA GLU A 89 5.97 -5.80 15.03
C GLU A 89 5.13 -6.94 14.50
N LEU A 90 5.70 -8.16 14.48
CA LEU A 90 4.98 -9.35 14.03
C LEU A 90 3.78 -9.67 14.93
N ALA A 91 3.92 -9.52 16.23
CA ALA A 91 2.82 -9.68 17.19
C ALA A 91 1.72 -8.64 16.95
N GLY A 92 2.10 -7.36 16.80
CA GLY A 92 1.15 -6.28 16.53
C GLY A 92 0.40 -6.48 15.21
N ARG A 93 1.11 -6.89 14.15
CA ARG A 93 0.53 -7.24 12.85
C ARG A 93 -0.46 -8.39 12.99
N THR A 94 -0.09 -9.46 13.68
CA THR A 94 -0.97 -10.63 13.85
C THR A 94 -2.29 -10.27 14.53
N ILE A 95 -2.23 -9.48 15.61
CA ILE A 95 -3.42 -9.02 16.34
C ILE A 95 -4.34 -8.20 15.44
N LYS A 96 -3.79 -7.25 14.67
CA LYS A 96 -4.56 -6.39 13.78
C LYS A 96 -5.11 -7.12 12.55
N THR A 97 -4.27 -7.89 11.85
CA THR A 97 -4.65 -8.60 10.61
C THR A 97 -5.71 -9.66 10.88
N ARG A 98 -5.64 -10.35 12.03
CA ARG A 98 -6.64 -11.38 12.39
C ARG A 98 -7.79 -10.84 13.24
N ASN A 99 -7.86 -9.52 13.41
CA ASN A 99 -8.86 -8.84 14.25
C ASN A 99 -9.05 -9.50 15.64
N ILE A 100 -7.93 -9.86 16.28
CA ILE A 100 -7.95 -10.58 17.55
C ILE A 100 -8.42 -9.61 18.64
N PRO A 101 -9.51 -9.92 19.36
CA PRO A 101 -9.93 -9.09 20.49
C PRO A 101 -8.91 -9.18 21.62
N TYR A 102 -8.61 -8.06 22.25
CA TYR A 102 -7.73 -7.99 23.42
C TYR A 102 -8.21 -6.89 24.37
N VAL A 103 -7.96 -7.07 25.66
CA VAL A 103 -8.05 -6.02 26.68
C VAL A 103 -6.66 -5.59 27.14
N ALA A 104 -6.57 -4.45 27.83
CA ALA A 104 -5.29 -3.87 28.27
C ALA A 104 -4.47 -4.78 29.21
N ASN A 105 -5.07 -5.83 29.78
CA ASN A 105 -4.38 -6.78 30.65
C ASN A 105 -3.87 -8.02 29.89
N ASP A 106 -4.31 -8.25 28.64
CA ASP A 106 -3.95 -9.44 27.86
C ASP A 106 -2.59 -9.32 27.18
N LEU A 107 -2.12 -8.08 26.98
CA LEU A 107 -0.94 -7.78 26.20
C LEU A 107 0.10 -7.03 27.04
N PRO A 108 1.40 -7.28 26.80
CA PRO A 108 2.45 -6.54 27.48
C PRO A 108 2.42 -5.05 27.09
N GLY A 109 2.76 -4.17 28.03
CA GLY A 109 2.59 -2.72 27.88
C GLY A 109 3.32 -2.10 26.68
N ASN A 110 4.47 -2.65 26.28
CA ASN A 110 5.19 -2.23 25.09
C ASN A 110 4.40 -2.54 23.80
N LEU A 111 3.71 -3.68 23.74
CA LEU A 111 2.88 -4.06 22.61
C LEU A 111 1.57 -3.25 22.57
N LEU A 112 0.98 -2.92 23.72
CA LEU A 112 -0.17 -2.01 23.79
C LEU A 112 0.17 -0.61 23.30
N ARG A 113 1.30 -0.05 23.79
CA ARG A 113 1.82 1.24 23.33
C ARG A 113 2.14 1.21 21.83
N TYR A 114 2.60 0.07 21.33
CA TYR A 114 2.87 -0.11 19.91
C TYR A 114 1.58 -0.15 19.07
N LEU A 115 0.57 -0.89 19.51
CA LEU A 115 -0.74 -0.98 18.85
C LEU A 115 -1.51 0.34 18.86
N SER A 116 -1.30 1.21 19.86
CA SER A 116 -1.92 2.54 19.91
C SER A 116 -1.27 3.55 18.96
N LEU A 117 0.01 3.38 18.62
CA LEU A 117 0.76 4.22 17.67
C LEU A 117 0.52 3.83 16.20
N ALA A 118 0.06 2.61 15.94
CA ALA A 118 -0.04 1.98 14.63
C ALA A 118 -1.07 2.62 13.65
N SER A 119 -1.81 3.65 14.05
CA SER A 119 -3.00 4.12 13.32
C SER A 119 -2.73 5.06 12.13
N ASN A 120 -1.52 5.64 11.99
CA ASN A 120 -1.33 6.83 11.13
C ASN A 120 -0.01 6.88 10.34
N CYS A 121 0.15 6.09 9.27
CA CYS A 121 1.02 6.57 8.19
C CYS A 121 0.78 5.97 6.79
N PRO A 122 0.75 6.82 5.75
CA PRO A 122 0.81 6.40 4.34
C PRO A 122 2.05 6.79 3.48
N ASN A 123 3.09 7.50 3.95
CA ASN A 123 4.32 7.82 3.13
C ASN A 123 5.49 8.35 4.02
N PRO A 124 6.78 8.42 3.60
CA PRO A 124 7.94 7.92 4.34
C PRO A 124 8.67 9.03 5.11
N LYS A 125 7.96 10.06 5.60
CA LYS A 125 8.46 10.92 6.69
C LYS A 125 8.08 10.41 8.08
N CYS A 126 7.32 9.32 8.16
CA CYS A 126 6.84 8.82 9.45
C CYS A 126 7.94 8.05 10.19
N GLY A 127 8.60 8.74 11.13
CA GLY A 127 9.43 8.14 12.19
C GLY A 127 8.59 7.33 13.18
N GLY A 128 7.93 6.27 12.71
CA GLY A 128 6.99 5.50 13.51
C GLY A 128 6.10 4.57 12.68
N THR A 129 6.73 3.51 12.15
CA THR A 129 6.17 2.17 11.86
C THR A 129 5.02 1.98 10.86
N LEU A 130 5.32 1.21 9.81
CA LEU A 130 4.41 0.71 8.78
C LEU A 130 3.31 -0.17 9.38
N PHE A 131 2.04 0.26 9.32
CA PHE A 131 0.92 -0.56 9.79
C PHE A 131 -0.29 -0.68 8.87
N SER A 132 -0.23 -0.18 7.64
CA SER A 132 -1.44 -0.09 6.80
C SER A 132 -1.39 -0.85 5.47
N LEU A 133 -0.33 -1.60 5.16
CA LEU A 133 -0.22 -2.26 3.85
C LEU A 133 -0.79 -3.68 3.75
N LEU A 134 -1.49 -4.21 4.75
CA LEU A 134 -2.11 -5.55 4.67
C LEU A 134 -3.50 -5.62 5.32
N LEU A 135 -4.40 -4.71 4.94
CA LEU A 135 -5.84 -4.86 5.22
C LEU A 135 -6.60 -5.12 3.92
N ARG A 136 -6.43 -6.34 3.40
CA ARG A 136 -7.47 -7.22 2.82
C ARG A 136 -6.79 -8.31 2.01
N GLU A 137 -6.51 -9.44 2.66
CA GLU A 137 -6.77 -10.73 2.02
C GLU A 137 -7.51 -11.59 3.03
N ASN A 138 -8.77 -11.88 2.65
CA ASN A 138 -9.76 -12.79 3.24
C ASN A 138 -10.24 -12.53 4.66
#